data_AF-A0A428X6A6-F1
#
_entry.id   AF-A0A428X6A6-F1
#
_cell.length_a   1.000
_cell.length_b   1.000
_cell.length_c   1.000
_cell.angle_alpha   90.00
_cell.angle_beta   90.00
_cell.angle_gamma   90.00
#
_symmetry.space_group_name_H-M   'P 1'
#
loop_
_entity.id
_entity.type
_entity.pdbx_description
1 polymer ?
#
loop_
_entity_poly.entity_id
_entity_poly.type
_entity_poly.pdbx_seq_one_letter_code
_entity_poly.pdbx_strand_id
1 'polypeptide(L)'
;MTCQTKKHSNSRHSRAGARTTALATIALAAGIVTAGPASADSGTYYNSGSLTPVSTGLLGTGVGNPLTGEQMVARARDWVAHQVTYNQSQSFSDAEVGGPYRTDCGGLVDMAWQLPASPVVTTPAPGIDSATYSTKLSSWSQLQPGDALAVAGEHINLFAGWTNSAHTSFTYIAEDNPSVRTGEHSADLSDPVIDGYAKSSFELLRSKNLDTAPVANTSAQLTAVGNDGHIYHEIRNPNGTWSGFQPLPGYAGAATFSAPSVAVAGMPGGSAQVVAVGNDGKVYHTIRRTDGTWTGWSPLNFTAKRVSIAAMPDGSSQVLAEAPDGTLYHNVRYTPSGSWQGFRALAGFGSAATFQAGSAAVAGMPDGSAQFIAVGNDGMTYHNIRRSNGTWQGWSPVGLAAGSVGVAGMPAGGSAQFVAVGTDGKVWHNIRRADGTWQGWSAPGFVAKEVSIAAIADGSAQVLAEAPNGTVYHDIRYTSGTWQGFRPLAGYEGGATFQGSAIGISGFPY
;
A
#
# COMPACT_ATOMS: atom_id res chain seq x y z
N MET A 1 33.06 41.98 9.96
CA MET A 1 33.25 43.45 9.99
C MET A 1 32.08 44.08 10.69
N THR A 2 32.37 44.76 11.79
CA THR A 2 31.47 45.65 12.55
C THR A 2 30.89 46.76 11.66
N CYS A 3 29.62 47.11 11.86
CA CYS A 3 29.25 48.53 11.92
C CYS A 3 28.02 48.75 12.81
N GLN A 4 28.05 49.89 13.50
CA GLN A 4 27.39 50.21 14.75
C GLN A 4 25.97 50.82 14.62
N THR A 5 25.28 50.69 15.75
CA THR A 5 24.07 51.34 16.28
C THR A 5 23.96 52.88 16.20
N LYS A 6 22.71 53.39 16.12
CA LYS A 6 22.13 54.60 16.79
C LYS A 6 20.69 54.83 16.27
N LYS A 7 19.72 55.50 16.91
CA LYS A 7 19.31 55.83 18.29
C LYS A 7 17.88 56.43 18.15
N HIS A 8 17.00 56.17 19.14
CA HIS A 8 15.82 56.94 19.63
C HIS A 8 14.78 57.61 18.67
N SER A 9 13.48 57.42 18.95
CA SER A 9 12.67 58.35 19.79
C SER A 9 11.21 57.88 19.96
N ASN A 10 10.59 58.29 21.06
CA ASN A 10 9.24 57.97 21.53
C ASN A 10 8.18 58.93 20.96
N SER A 11 6.92 58.45 20.83
CA SER A 11 5.73 59.30 20.95
C SER A 11 4.59 58.59 21.72
N ARG A 12 4.01 59.32 22.68
CA ARG A 12 2.78 59.03 23.47
C ARG A 12 1.56 59.58 22.67
N HIS A 13 0.26 59.32 22.86
CA HIS A 13 -0.66 58.98 23.97
C HIS A 13 -1.94 58.36 23.32
N SER A 14 -2.77 57.52 23.96
CA SER A 14 -3.82 57.96 24.92
C SER A 14 -4.73 56.79 25.39
N ARG A 15 -5.08 56.84 26.70
CA ARG A 15 -6.36 56.53 27.40
C ARG A 15 -7.09 55.18 27.13
N ALA A 16 -7.65 54.44 28.08
CA ALA A 16 -7.98 54.63 29.50
C ALA A 16 -8.42 53.28 30.15
N GLY A 17 -8.42 53.25 31.49
CA GLY A 17 -9.14 52.41 32.49
C GLY A 17 -9.62 51.00 32.11
N ALA A 18 -9.11 49.89 32.66
CA ALA A 18 -9.07 49.38 34.05
C ALA A 18 -10.33 48.64 34.53
N ARG A 19 -10.07 47.41 35.05
CA ARG A 19 -10.87 46.45 35.86
C ARG A 19 -11.65 45.40 35.04
N THR A 20 -11.61 44.09 35.29
CA THR A 20 -11.12 43.22 36.41
C THR A 20 -11.41 41.78 35.97
N THR A 21 -10.54 40.79 36.26
CA THR A 21 -10.88 39.51 36.95
C THR A 21 -9.74 38.50 36.92
N ALA A 22 -9.29 38.16 38.14
CA ALA A 22 -8.79 36.89 38.67
C ALA A 22 -8.21 35.81 37.73
N LEU A 23 -6.90 35.55 37.88
CA LEU A 23 -6.30 34.23 37.72
C LEU A 23 -6.30 33.55 39.09
N ALA A 24 -7.20 32.58 39.28
CA ALA A 24 -7.16 31.66 40.40
C ALA A 24 -6.52 30.35 39.93
N THR A 25 -5.34 30.04 40.48
CA THR A 25 -4.68 28.75 40.42
C THR A 25 -5.46 27.74 41.28
N ILE A 26 -5.96 26.68 40.67
CA ILE A 26 -6.36 25.46 41.39
C ILE A 26 -5.63 24.29 40.72
N ALA A 27 -4.67 23.75 41.45
CA ALA A 27 -4.15 22.41 41.24
C ALA A 27 -5.19 21.40 41.73
N LEU A 28 -5.45 20.34 40.97
CA LEU A 28 -5.98 19.10 41.53
C LEU A 28 -5.40 17.88 40.80
N ALA A 29 -4.87 17.00 41.63
CA ALA A 29 -4.25 15.69 41.41
C ALA A 29 -4.77 14.85 40.24
N ALA A 30 -3.85 14.39 39.39
CA ALA A 30 -4.05 13.19 38.58
C ALA A 30 -3.72 11.97 39.45
N GLY A 31 -4.73 11.13 39.69
CA GLY A 31 -4.62 9.87 40.40
C GLY A 31 -3.67 8.92 39.67
N ILE A 32 -2.75 8.34 40.44
CA ILE A 32 -1.88 7.24 40.03
C ILE A 32 -2.78 6.01 39.85
N VAL A 33 -3.03 5.61 38.61
CA VAL A 33 -3.40 4.24 38.29
C VAL A 33 -2.09 3.51 38.06
N THR A 34 -1.67 2.71 39.04
CA THR A 34 -0.60 1.73 38.86
C THR A 34 -1.09 0.65 37.89
N ALA A 35 -0.86 0.87 36.59
CA ALA A 35 -0.79 -0.25 35.67
C ALA A 35 0.49 -1.03 36.03
N GLY A 36 0.31 -2.16 36.71
CA GLY A 36 1.38 -3.14 36.84
C GLY A 36 1.85 -3.54 35.44
N PRO A 37 3.12 -3.92 35.25
CA PRO A 37 3.57 -4.40 33.96
C PRO A 37 2.69 -5.59 33.56
N ALA A 38 2.03 -5.48 32.41
CA ALA A 38 1.60 -6.66 31.69
C ALA A 38 2.86 -7.50 31.51
N SER A 39 2.83 -8.71 32.08
CA SER A 39 3.92 -9.67 32.03
C SER A 39 4.36 -9.78 30.57
N ALA A 40 5.58 -9.33 30.28
CA ALA A 40 6.28 -9.78 29.10
C ALA A 40 6.31 -11.31 29.21
N ASP A 41 5.77 -12.00 28.22
CA ASP A 41 6.04 -13.42 28.08
C ASP A 41 7.51 -13.51 27.70
N SER A 42 8.36 -13.69 28.70
CA SER A 42 9.78 -13.93 28.52
C SER A 42 9.94 -15.34 27.96
N GLY A 43 9.66 -15.48 26.67
CA GLY A 43 10.00 -16.66 25.90
C GLY A 43 11.51 -16.86 25.99
N THR A 44 11.92 -17.96 26.58
CA THR A 44 13.32 -18.34 26.72
C THR A 44 13.98 -18.47 25.35
N TYR A 45 14.75 -17.47 24.93
CA TYR A 45 15.56 -17.54 23.71
C TYR A 45 16.56 -18.69 23.86
N TYR A 46 16.44 -19.70 22.98
CA TYR A 46 17.26 -20.91 23.03
C TYR A 46 18.71 -20.59 22.69
N ASN A 47 19.62 -20.87 23.64
CA ASN A 47 21.05 -20.90 23.39
C ASN A 47 21.41 -22.24 22.72
N SER A 48 21.37 -22.28 21.39
CA SER A 48 21.89 -23.40 20.61
C SER A 48 22.89 -22.85 19.59
N GLY A 49 24.18 -23.16 19.78
CA GLY A 49 25.22 -22.77 18.84
C GLY A 49 24.90 -23.18 17.39
N SER A 50 25.31 -22.34 16.43
CA SER A 50 25.31 -22.51 14.97
C SER A 50 24.58 -23.75 14.41
N LEU A 51 23.26 -23.84 14.62
CA LEU A 51 22.43 -24.78 13.89
C LEU A 51 22.08 -24.14 12.55
N THR A 52 22.16 -24.92 11.47
CA THR A 52 21.67 -24.49 10.15
C THR A 52 20.17 -24.20 10.24
N PRO A 53 19.70 -23.03 9.77
CA PRO A 53 18.27 -22.67 9.78
C PRO A 53 17.40 -23.73 9.05
N VAL A 54 16.20 -24.02 9.58
CA VAL A 54 15.32 -25.12 9.09
C VAL A 54 13.95 -24.67 8.55
N SER A 55 13.76 -23.37 8.30
CA SER A 55 12.48 -22.63 8.17
C SER A 55 11.23 -23.31 7.57
N THR A 56 10.05 -22.96 8.16
CA THR A 56 8.71 -22.86 7.50
C THR A 56 7.89 -21.64 7.99
N GLY A 57 8.53 -20.51 8.33
CA GLY A 57 7.84 -19.34 8.90
C GLY A 57 6.78 -18.72 7.96
N LEU A 58 5.70 -18.17 8.51
CA LEU A 58 4.55 -17.63 7.75
C LEU A 58 4.87 -16.41 6.87
N LEU A 59 5.95 -15.69 7.14
CA LEU A 59 6.42 -14.54 6.37
C LEU A 59 7.44 -14.91 5.28
N GLY A 60 7.74 -16.21 5.14
CA GLY A 60 8.73 -16.75 4.23
C GLY A 60 8.22 -17.90 3.39
N THR A 61 9.10 -18.44 2.55
CA THR A 61 8.83 -19.58 1.66
C THR A 61 9.67 -20.80 2.04
N GLY A 62 10.56 -20.68 3.03
CA GLY A 62 11.48 -21.72 3.48
C GLY A 62 12.94 -21.33 3.22
N VAL A 63 13.86 -21.90 3.99
CA VAL A 63 15.30 -21.58 3.89
C VAL A 63 15.82 -21.88 2.48
N GLY A 64 16.52 -20.91 1.89
CA GLY A 64 17.06 -20.99 0.53
C GLY A 64 16.02 -20.81 -0.59
N ASN A 65 14.74 -20.67 -0.27
CA ASN A 65 13.70 -20.45 -1.28
C ASN A 65 13.62 -18.95 -1.67
N PRO A 66 13.21 -18.64 -2.90
CA PRO A 66 13.04 -17.27 -3.35
C PRO A 66 11.99 -16.47 -2.54
N LEU A 67 12.23 -15.17 -2.40
CA LEU A 67 11.41 -14.18 -1.70
C LEU A 67 11.30 -12.89 -2.49
N THR A 68 10.18 -12.17 -2.35
CA THR A 68 10.11 -10.78 -2.82
C THR A 68 10.86 -9.84 -1.86
N GLY A 69 11.23 -8.66 -2.35
CA GLY A 69 11.85 -7.62 -1.52
C GLY A 69 10.97 -7.21 -0.35
N GLU A 70 9.66 -7.14 -0.56
CA GLU A 70 8.69 -6.83 0.49
C GLU A 70 8.66 -7.92 1.56
N GLN A 71 8.73 -9.20 1.18
CA GLN A 71 8.82 -10.29 2.15
C GLN A 71 10.10 -10.19 2.99
N MET A 72 11.24 -9.83 2.39
CA MET A 72 12.50 -9.62 3.12
C MET A 72 12.37 -8.48 4.15
N VAL A 73 11.80 -7.33 3.75
CA VAL A 73 11.57 -6.18 4.65
C VAL A 73 10.58 -6.51 5.75
N ALA A 74 9.50 -7.21 5.40
CA ALA A 74 8.49 -7.68 6.33
C ALA A 74 9.06 -8.56 7.44
N ARG A 75 9.92 -9.51 7.07
CA ARG A 75 10.63 -10.38 8.01
C ARG A 75 11.50 -9.57 8.96
N ALA A 76 12.21 -8.57 8.46
CA ALA A 76 13.00 -7.66 9.30
C ALA A 76 12.13 -6.77 10.23
N ARG A 77 10.96 -6.32 9.78
CA ARG A 77 10.02 -5.58 10.64
C ARG A 77 9.42 -6.45 11.75
N ASP A 78 9.19 -7.73 11.47
CA ASP A 78 8.75 -8.69 12.49
C ASP A 78 9.83 -8.89 13.58
N TRP A 79 11.09 -8.98 13.17
CA TRP A 79 12.24 -9.00 14.07
C TRP A 79 12.32 -7.75 14.97
N VAL A 80 12.03 -6.57 14.42
CA VAL A 80 11.90 -5.32 15.20
C VAL A 80 10.73 -5.39 16.18
N ALA A 81 9.57 -5.90 15.75
CA ALA A 81 8.37 -6.01 16.58
C ALA A 81 8.59 -6.93 17.79
N HIS A 82 9.36 -8.01 17.61
CA HIS A 82 9.77 -8.92 18.67
C HIS A 82 10.87 -8.38 19.60
N GLN A 83 11.36 -7.16 19.35
CA GLN A 83 12.42 -6.51 20.13
C GLN A 83 13.65 -7.39 20.33
N VAL A 84 14.02 -8.14 19.29
CA VAL A 84 15.21 -9.01 19.31
C VAL A 84 16.44 -8.14 19.63
N THR A 85 17.21 -8.59 20.62
CA THR A 85 18.33 -7.83 21.18
C THR A 85 19.65 -8.38 20.68
N TYR A 86 20.56 -7.48 20.30
CA TYR A 86 21.87 -7.82 19.78
C TYR A 86 22.67 -8.72 20.75
N ASN A 87 22.99 -9.91 20.27
CA ASN A 87 23.87 -10.90 20.89
C ASN A 87 24.40 -11.90 19.86
N GLN A 88 25.70 -11.89 19.61
CA GLN A 88 26.37 -12.78 18.64
C GLN A 88 26.39 -14.26 19.05
N SER A 89 26.07 -14.59 20.31
CA SER A 89 26.03 -15.96 20.83
C SER A 89 24.61 -16.52 20.96
N GLN A 90 23.59 -15.74 20.62
CA GLN A 90 22.19 -16.16 20.69
C GLN A 90 21.57 -16.25 19.31
N SER A 91 20.48 -17.01 19.25
CA SER A 91 19.67 -17.12 18.05
C SER A 91 18.20 -16.87 18.37
N PHE A 92 17.50 -16.31 17.40
CA PHE A 92 16.07 -16.07 17.39
C PHE A 92 15.36 -17.03 16.44
N SER A 93 14.18 -17.48 16.85
CA SER A 93 13.27 -18.26 16.02
C SER A 93 11.85 -18.05 16.50
N ASP A 94 10.92 -17.93 15.57
CA ASP A 94 9.49 -17.94 15.87
C ASP A 94 8.69 -18.63 14.74
N ALA A 95 7.37 -18.57 14.84
CA ALA A 95 6.47 -19.11 13.83
C ALA A 95 6.32 -18.22 12.57
N GLU A 96 6.68 -16.95 12.64
CA GLU A 96 6.48 -15.96 11.57
C GLU A 96 7.70 -15.92 10.63
N VAL A 97 8.91 -15.75 11.16
CA VAL A 97 10.15 -15.73 10.38
C VAL A 97 10.86 -17.09 10.32
N GLY A 98 10.60 -18.01 11.24
CA GLY A 98 11.33 -19.28 11.35
C GLY A 98 12.70 -19.11 12.02
N GLY A 99 13.57 -20.11 11.96
CA GLY A 99 14.91 -20.03 12.54
C GLY A 99 15.54 -21.39 12.81
N PRO A 100 16.60 -21.45 13.65
CA PRO A 100 17.20 -20.34 14.39
C PRO A 100 18.15 -19.47 13.55
N TYR A 101 18.11 -18.14 13.73
CA TYR A 101 19.02 -17.15 13.14
C TYR A 101 19.78 -16.38 14.21
N ARG A 102 21.06 -16.05 14.02
CA ARG A 102 21.86 -15.31 15.01
C ARG A 102 21.25 -13.92 15.29
N THR A 103 21.32 -13.44 16.51
CA THR A 103 20.78 -12.12 16.89
C THR A 103 21.82 -11.02 16.75
N ASP A 104 22.32 -10.76 15.54
CA ASP A 104 23.23 -9.65 15.26
C ASP A 104 22.94 -9.02 13.89
N CYS A 105 23.65 -7.94 13.53
CA CYS A 105 23.44 -7.25 12.25
C CYS A 105 23.45 -8.19 11.03
N GLY A 106 24.38 -9.16 10.98
CA GLY A 106 24.42 -10.17 9.94
C GLY A 106 23.22 -11.11 9.99
N GLY A 107 22.86 -11.57 11.19
CA GLY A 107 21.76 -12.50 11.41
C GLY A 107 20.38 -11.91 11.11
N LEU A 108 20.17 -10.60 11.30
CA LEU A 108 18.99 -9.87 10.81
C LEU A 108 18.86 -10.01 9.29
N VAL A 109 19.94 -9.80 8.54
CA VAL A 109 19.93 -9.89 7.06
C VAL A 109 19.86 -11.34 6.59
N ASP A 110 20.58 -12.26 7.23
CA ASP A 110 20.49 -13.70 6.99
C ASP A 110 19.05 -14.19 7.13
N MET A 111 18.37 -13.73 8.18
CA MET A 111 16.97 -14.02 8.44
C MET A 111 16.06 -13.40 7.38
N ALA A 112 16.24 -12.12 7.07
CA ALA A 112 15.44 -11.43 6.07
C ALA A 112 15.54 -12.13 4.70
N TRP A 113 16.73 -12.59 4.32
CA TRP A 113 17.02 -13.27 3.06
C TRP A 113 16.79 -14.80 3.08
N GLN A 114 16.42 -15.37 4.23
CA GLN A 114 16.27 -16.83 4.43
C GLN A 114 17.52 -17.61 4.04
N LEU A 115 18.70 -17.11 4.39
CA LEU A 115 19.94 -17.80 4.07
C LEU A 115 20.05 -19.13 4.85
N PRO A 116 20.60 -20.18 4.21
CA PRO A 116 20.83 -21.48 4.85
C PRO A 116 22.06 -21.50 5.78
N ALA A 117 22.84 -20.43 5.75
CA ALA A 117 24.05 -20.25 6.55
C ALA A 117 24.18 -18.78 6.92
N SER A 118 25.03 -18.51 7.91
CA SER A 118 25.37 -17.14 8.32
C SER A 118 26.76 -16.75 7.85
N PRO A 119 26.91 -16.23 6.62
CA PRO A 119 28.19 -15.76 6.13
C PRO A 119 28.72 -14.56 6.94
N VAL A 120 30.03 -14.34 6.91
CA VAL A 120 30.63 -13.11 7.44
C VAL A 120 30.19 -11.90 6.61
N VAL A 121 30.15 -10.73 7.24
CA VAL A 121 29.84 -9.46 6.56
C VAL A 121 31.01 -9.07 5.66
N THR A 122 31.04 -9.63 4.44
CA THR A 122 32.02 -9.44 3.35
C THR A 122 33.49 -9.81 3.63
N THR A 123 34.01 -9.67 4.86
CA THR A 123 35.43 -9.90 5.19
C THR A 123 35.59 -10.89 6.37
N PRO A 124 36.49 -11.89 6.27
CA PRO A 124 37.31 -12.23 5.10
C PRO A 124 36.45 -12.68 3.91
N ALA A 125 36.74 -12.12 2.73
CA ALA A 125 36.00 -12.45 1.51
C ALA A 125 36.36 -13.88 1.04
N PRO A 126 35.40 -14.61 0.45
CA PRO A 126 34.04 -14.19 0.14
C PRO A 126 33.08 -14.42 1.32
N GLY A 127 32.35 -13.38 1.72
CA GLY A 127 31.29 -13.42 2.74
C GLY A 127 29.90 -13.34 2.12
N ILE A 128 29.02 -12.52 2.68
CA ILE A 128 27.68 -12.27 2.14
C ILE A 128 27.69 -11.59 0.75
N ASP A 129 28.82 -10.97 0.38
CA ASP A 129 29.11 -10.41 -0.96
C ASP A 129 29.43 -11.48 -2.02
N SER A 130 29.57 -12.74 -1.63
CA SER A 130 29.84 -13.83 -2.57
C SER A 130 28.71 -14.00 -3.60
N ALA A 131 29.08 -14.46 -4.79
CA ALA A 131 28.11 -14.76 -5.86
C ALA A 131 27.07 -15.83 -5.47
N THR A 132 27.30 -16.58 -4.38
CA THR A 132 26.34 -17.52 -3.79
C THR A 132 25.17 -16.80 -3.13
N TYR A 133 25.43 -15.70 -2.43
CA TYR A 133 24.43 -15.03 -1.60
C TYR A 133 23.93 -13.72 -2.20
N SER A 134 24.77 -12.99 -2.94
CA SER A 134 24.37 -11.68 -3.47
C SER A 134 24.97 -11.31 -4.82
N THR A 135 24.48 -10.19 -5.36
CA THR A 135 25.02 -9.46 -6.51
C THR A 135 25.33 -8.04 -6.05
N LYS A 136 26.54 -7.55 -6.30
CA LYS A 136 26.92 -6.17 -5.97
C LYS A 136 26.24 -5.19 -6.94
N LEU A 137 25.60 -4.16 -6.40
CA LEU A 137 25.01 -3.06 -7.17
C LEU A 137 26.05 -1.96 -7.39
N SER A 138 25.91 -1.24 -8.51
CA SER A 138 26.86 -0.19 -8.91
C SER A 138 26.45 1.20 -8.45
N SER A 139 25.20 1.39 -8.03
CA SER A 139 24.67 2.69 -7.63
C SER A 139 23.59 2.56 -6.56
N TRP A 140 23.54 3.54 -5.65
CA TRP A 140 22.47 3.70 -4.67
C TRP A 140 21.11 3.71 -5.34
N SER A 141 20.96 4.38 -6.49
CA SER A 141 19.69 4.46 -7.23
C SER A 141 19.12 3.10 -7.68
N GLN A 142 19.93 2.03 -7.68
CA GLN A 142 19.48 0.68 -8.01
C GLN A 142 18.82 -0.04 -6.83
N LEU A 143 18.97 0.48 -5.61
CA LEU A 143 18.43 -0.14 -4.40
C LEU A 143 16.91 -0.31 -4.51
N GLN A 144 16.47 -1.49 -4.11
CA GLN A 144 15.07 -1.86 -3.93
C GLN A 144 14.87 -2.47 -2.54
N PRO A 145 13.63 -2.45 -2.00
CA PRO A 145 13.31 -3.11 -0.73
C PRO A 145 13.92 -4.51 -0.65
N GLY A 146 14.60 -4.82 0.46
CA GLY A 146 15.26 -6.09 0.70
C GLY A 146 16.73 -6.17 0.28
N ASP A 147 17.29 -5.17 -0.41
CA ASP A 147 18.74 -5.08 -0.60
C ASP A 147 19.48 -4.79 0.72
N ALA A 148 20.77 -5.08 0.80
CA ALA A 148 21.60 -4.84 1.98
C ALA A 148 22.66 -3.77 1.74
N LEU A 149 22.96 -3.01 2.80
CA LEU A 149 24.01 -2.01 2.85
C LEU A 149 25.10 -2.53 3.80
N ALA A 150 26.20 -3.06 3.26
CA ALA A 150 27.24 -3.72 4.05
C ALA A 150 28.51 -2.88 4.18
N VAL A 151 29.01 -2.69 5.40
CA VAL A 151 30.33 -2.16 5.70
C VAL A 151 31.28 -3.33 5.97
N ALA A 152 32.38 -3.38 5.25
CA ALA A 152 33.18 -4.59 5.18
C ALA A 152 33.78 -5.02 6.52
N GLY A 153 33.41 -6.21 7.00
CA GLY A 153 33.84 -6.80 8.26
C GLY A 153 33.19 -6.20 9.51
N GLU A 154 32.30 -5.22 9.36
CA GLU A 154 31.84 -4.39 10.48
C GLU A 154 30.33 -4.42 10.69
N HIS A 155 29.54 -4.02 9.69
CA HIS A 155 28.11 -3.78 9.89
C HIS A 155 27.28 -4.03 8.63
N ILE A 156 26.00 -4.35 8.77
CA ILE A 156 25.12 -4.54 7.63
C ILE A 156 23.67 -4.20 7.98
N ASN A 157 23.04 -3.45 7.07
CA ASN A 157 21.66 -2.98 7.19
C ASN A 157 20.79 -3.57 6.08
N LEU A 158 19.49 -3.71 6.36
CA LEU A 158 18.51 -4.03 5.32
C LEU A 158 17.85 -2.74 4.82
N PHE A 159 17.94 -2.47 3.53
CA PHE A 159 17.25 -1.36 2.88
C PHE A 159 15.74 -1.65 2.81
N ALA A 160 14.92 -0.79 3.43
CA ALA A 160 13.47 -0.99 3.52
C ALA A 160 12.69 -0.29 2.39
N GLY A 161 13.21 0.80 1.83
CA GLY A 161 12.59 1.50 0.70
C GLY A 161 12.93 2.98 0.61
N TRP A 162 12.74 3.58 -0.56
CA TRP A 162 12.83 5.02 -0.76
C TRP A 162 11.64 5.74 -0.13
N THR A 163 11.90 6.87 0.53
CA THR A 163 10.85 7.72 1.14
C THR A 163 10.51 8.91 0.26
N ASN A 164 11.21 9.09 -0.87
CA ASN A 164 10.91 10.11 -1.85
C ASN A 164 11.10 9.61 -3.29
N SER A 165 10.43 10.27 -4.23
CA SER A 165 10.48 9.91 -5.66
C SER A 165 11.81 10.26 -6.33
N ALA A 166 12.67 11.05 -5.68
CA ALA A 166 13.99 11.42 -6.19
C ALA A 166 15.06 10.35 -5.89
N HIS A 167 14.72 9.32 -5.11
CA HIS A 167 15.63 8.30 -4.59
C HIS A 167 16.85 8.92 -3.90
N THR A 168 16.60 9.92 -3.05
CA THR A 168 17.64 10.57 -2.23
C THR A 168 17.45 10.34 -0.74
N SER A 169 16.25 9.99 -0.29
CA SER A 169 15.97 9.69 1.13
C SER A 169 15.33 8.32 1.21
N PHE A 170 15.72 7.52 2.20
CA PHE A 170 15.28 6.13 2.34
C PHE A 170 15.15 5.70 3.80
N THR A 171 14.52 4.55 3.98
CA THR A 171 14.40 3.87 5.27
C THR A 171 15.22 2.58 5.24
N TYR A 172 15.86 2.24 6.36
CA TYR A 172 16.60 1.00 6.57
C TYR A 172 16.29 0.40 7.93
N ILE A 173 16.52 -0.90 8.09
CA ILE A 173 16.34 -1.64 9.34
C ILE A 173 17.72 -2.15 9.76
N ALA A 174 18.09 -1.89 11.01
CA ALA A 174 19.40 -2.18 11.55
C ALA A 174 19.33 -2.78 12.95
N GLU A 175 20.25 -3.69 13.23
CA GLU A 175 20.51 -4.26 14.56
C GLU A 175 21.95 -3.90 14.94
N ASP A 176 22.08 -2.72 15.58
CA ASP A 176 23.38 -2.04 15.68
C ASP A 176 24.32 -2.68 16.71
N ASN A 177 23.87 -2.75 17.97
CA ASN A 177 24.69 -3.17 19.11
C ASN A 177 23.82 -3.38 20.37
N PRO A 178 24.35 -3.94 21.46
CA PRO A 178 23.55 -4.21 22.67
C PRO A 178 22.90 -2.99 23.34
N SER A 179 23.35 -1.77 23.02
CA SER A 179 22.84 -0.53 23.60
C SER A 179 21.78 0.17 22.74
N VAL A 180 21.60 -0.26 21.49
CA VAL A 180 20.60 0.28 20.57
C VAL A 180 19.69 -0.86 20.13
N ARG A 181 18.38 -0.70 20.38
CA ARG A 181 17.42 -1.72 19.98
C ARG A 181 17.30 -1.76 18.47
N THR A 182 17.16 -2.96 17.92
CA THR A 182 16.82 -3.19 16.52
C THR A 182 15.63 -2.35 16.12
N GLY A 183 15.76 -1.59 15.04
CA GLY A 183 14.82 -0.53 14.70
C GLY A 183 14.80 -0.19 13.22
N GLU A 184 13.80 0.62 12.86
CA GLU A 184 13.65 1.20 11.53
C GLU A 184 14.10 2.67 11.58
N HIS A 185 15.01 3.03 10.69
CA HIS A 185 15.75 4.30 10.67
C HIS A 185 15.65 4.96 9.30
N SER A 186 15.85 6.28 9.23
CA SER A 186 15.85 7.01 7.96
C SER A 186 17.22 7.60 7.68
N ALA A 187 17.59 7.65 6.40
CA ALA A 187 18.83 8.23 5.91
C ALA A 187 18.59 9.05 4.65
N ASP A 188 19.51 9.99 4.38
CA ASP A 188 19.53 10.81 3.19
C ASP A 188 20.90 10.71 2.50
N LEU A 189 20.89 10.52 1.18
CA LEU A 189 22.09 10.40 0.36
C LEU A 189 22.90 11.71 0.27
N SER A 190 22.37 12.85 0.71
CA SER A 190 23.16 14.06 0.89
C SER A 190 24.09 13.99 2.10
N ASP A 191 23.80 13.11 3.07
CA ASP A 191 24.66 12.90 4.23
C ASP A 191 25.95 12.14 3.81
N PRO A 192 27.15 12.63 4.20
CA PRO A 192 28.38 11.85 4.05
C PRO A 192 28.46 10.64 4.99
N VAL A 193 27.62 10.57 6.03
CA VAL A 193 27.60 9.51 7.04
C VAL A 193 26.21 8.88 7.10
N ILE A 194 26.15 7.55 7.05
CA ILE A 194 24.91 6.79 7.22
C ILE A 194 25.20 5.77 8.31
N ASP A 195 24.35 5.77 9.34
CA ASP A 195 24.42 4.81 10.43
C ASP A 195 25.78 4.77 11.16
N GLY A 196 26.42 5.93 11.28
CA GLY A 196 27.75 6.06 11.89
C GLY A 196 28.93 5.70 10.97
N TYR A 197 28.67 5.24 9.75
CA TYR A 197 29.69 4.87 8.77
C TYR A 197 29.74 5.85 7.59
N ALA A 198 30.91 6.02 6.99
CA ALA A 198 31.04 6.84 5.79
C ALA A 198 30.18 6.25 4.66
N LYS A 199 29.36 7.05 3.98
CA LYS A 199 28.52 6.58 2.87
C LYS A 199 29.34 5.83 1.80
N SER A 200 30.61 6.20 1.61
CA SER A 200 31.52 5.55 0.65
C SER A 200 32.02 4.16 1.06
N SER A 201 31.85 3.74 2.32
CA SER A 201 32.27 2.41 2.79
C SER A 201 31.21 1.33 2.59
N PHE A 202 29.99 1.70 2.18
CA PHE A 202 28.92 0.75 1.96
C PHE A 202 29.06 0.03 0.62
N GLU A 203 29.02 -1.29 0.70
CA GLU A 203 28.74 -2.17 -0.42
C GLU A 203 27.24 -2.41 -0.53
N LEU A 204 26.70 -2.18 -1.71
CA LEU A 204 25.28 -2.35 -2.00
C LEU A 204 25.06 -3.76 -2.54
N LEU A 205 24.33 -4.60 -1.81
CA LEU A 205 24.22 -6.03 -2.10
C LEU A 205 22.76 -6.42 -2.34
N ARG A 206 22.51 -7.10 -3.45
CA ARG A 206 21.22 -7.68 -3.79
C ARG A 206 21.21 -9.18 -3.57
N SER A 207 20.30 -9.69 -2.74
CA SER A 207 20.19 -11.12 -2.47
C SER A 207 20.00 -11.96 -3.74
N LYS A 208 20.62 -13.14 -3.80
CA LYS A 208 20.34 -14.17 -4.81
C LYS A 208 19.02 -14.90 -4.56
N ASN A 209 18.52 -14.86 -3.33
CA ASN A 209 17.19 -15.37 -2.97
C ASN A 209 16.10 -14.34 -3.30
N LEU A 210 16.46 -13.17 -3.82
CA LEU A 210 15.47 -12.21 -4.30
C LEU A 210 14.84 -12.80 -5.56
N ASP A 211 13.60 -13.25 -5.42
CA ASP A 211 12.75 -13.50 -6.57
C ASP A 211 12.70 -12.19 -7.34
N THR A 212 13.16 -12.22 -8.59
CA THR A 212 13.19 -11.04 -9.44
C THR A 212 11.74 -10.71 -9.79
N ALA A 213 11.02 -10.06 -8.88
CA ALA A 213 9.88 -9.26 -9.23
C ALA A 213 10.36 -8.31 -10.34
N PRO A 214 9.69 -8.28 -11.50
CA PRO A 214 10.14 -7.49 -12.63
C PRO A 214 10.15 -6.01 -12.24
N VAL A 215 11.06 -5.27 -12.89
CA VAL A 215 11.07 -3.81 -13.07
C VAL A 215 9.70 -3.21 -12.73
N ALA A 216 9.65 -2.25 -11.79
CA ALA A 216 8.44 -1.53 -11.37
C ALA A 216 7.37 -1.61 -12.45
N ASN A 217 6.40 -2.53 -12.27
CA ASN A 217 5.43 -2.79 -13.30
C ASN A 217 4.59 -1.53 -13.40
N THR A 218 4.82 -0.67 -14.37
CA THR A 218 4.05 0.59 -14.50
C THR A 218 2.77 0.40 -15.30
N SER A 219 2.38 -0.86 -15.56
CA SER A 219 1.17 -1.19 -16.31
C SER A 219 -0.08 -0.98 -15.47
N ALA A 220 -1.21 -0.71 -16.11
CA ALA A 220 -2.51 -0.83 -15.47
C ALA A 220 -3.04 -2.26 -15.62
N GLN A 221 -3.58 -2.82 -14.55
CA GLN A 221 -4.36 -4.06 -14.53
C GLN A 221 -5.83 -3.71 -14.67
N LEU A 222 -6.51 -4.32 -15.61
CA LEU A 222 -7.94 -4.14 -15.84
C LEU A 222 -8.66 -5.46 -15.59
N THR A 223 -9.82 -5.37 -14.94
CA THR A 223 -10.77 -6.47 -14.82
C THR A 223 -12.13 -6.02 -15.32
N ALA A 224 -12.84 -6.89 -16.02
CA ALA A 224 -14.21 -6.63 -16.40
C ALA A 224 -15.06 -7.90 -16.33
N VAL A 225 -16.34 -7.77 -15.99
CA VAL A 225 -17.32 -8.84 -16.20
C VAL A 225 -17.88 -8.69 -17.61
N GLY A 226 -17.65 -9.68 -18.47
CA GLY A 226 -18.21 -9.72 -19.82
C GLY A 226 -19.72 -9.93 -19.84
N ASN A 227 -20.36 -9.70 -20.98
CA ASN A 227 -21.80 -9.96 -21.15
C ASN A 227 -22.20 -11.44 -20.98
N ASP A 228 -21.23 -12.35 -21.05
CA ASP A 228 -21.36 -13.77 -20.72
C ASP A 228 -21.36 -14.04 -19.19
N GLY A 229 -21.15 -13.00 -18.38
CA GLY A 229 -21.09 -13.08 -16.93
C GLY A 229 -19.76 -13.59 -16.38
N HIS A 230 -18.72 -13.71 -17.21
CA HIS A 230 -17.40 -14.16 -16.79
C HIS A 230 -16.44 -13.00 -16.52
N ILE A 231 -15.51 -13.19 -15.58
CA ILE A 231 -14.45 -12.21 -15.34
C ILE A 231 -13.37 -12.37 -16.39
N TYR A 232 -12.99 -11.25 -17.00
CA TYR A 232 -11.84 -11.10 -17.88
C TYR A 232 -10.80 -10.18 -17.24
N HIS A 233 -9.54 -10.41 -17.58
CA HIS A 233 -8.39 -9.60 -17.17
C HIS A 233 -7.58 -9.16 -18.40
N GLU A 234 -7.08 -7.93 -18.36
CA GLU A 234 -6.20 -7.38 -19.38
C GLU A 234 -5.15 -6.45 -18.75
N ILE A 235 -4.04 -6.23 -19.44
CA ILE A 235 -2.96 -5.32 -19.06
C ILE A 235 -2.84 -4.18 -20.08
N ARG A 236 -2.83 -2.94 -19.57
CA ARG A 236 -2.34 -1.78 -20.31
C ARG A 236 -0.87 -1.56 -20.01
N ASN A 237 0.01 -1.88 -20.96
CA ASN A 237 1.44 -1.72 -20.80
C ASN A 237 1.86 -0.24 -20.78
N PRO A 238 3.05 0.08 -20.24
CA PRO A 238 3.52 1.46 -20.11
C PRO A 238 3.70 2.17 -21.46
N ASN A 239 4.04 1.41 -22.51
CA ASN A 239 4.12 1.89 -23.89
C ASN A 239 2.74 2.14 -24.54
N GLY A 240 1.65 1.95 -23.80
CA GLY A 240 0.27 2.14 -24.24
C GLY A 240 -0.31 0.96 -25.02
N THR A 241 0.41 -0.15 -25.17
CA THR A 241 -0.14 -1.37 -25.78
C THR A 241 -1.04 -2.13 -24.80
N TRP A 242 -1.93 -2.92 -25.36
CA TRP A 242 -2.99 -3.65 -24.68
C TRP A 242 -2.75 -5.15 -24.89
N SER A 243 -2.85 -5.97 -23.83
CA SER A 243 -2.58 -7.42 -23.93
C SER A 243 -3.72 -8.23 -24.56
N GLY A 244 -4.90 -7.64 -24.70
CA GLY A 244 -6.17 -8.32 -24.97
C GLY A 244 -6.78 -8.95 -23.71
N PHE A 245 -8.10 -8.83 -23.58
CA PHE A 245 -8.86 -9.47 -22.50
C PHE A 245 -8.69 -10.98 -22.56
N GLN A 246 -8.46 -11.61 -21.42
CA GLN A 246 -8.40 -13.06 -21.27
C GLN A 246 -9.31 -13.49 -20.12
N PRO A 247 -10.05 -14.62 -20.24
CA PRO A 247 -10.90 -15.09 -19.17
C PRO A 247 -10.08 -15.52 -17.95
N LEU A 248 -10.57 -15.19 -16.75
CA LEU A 248 -9.99 -15.62 -15.49
C LEU A 248 -10.53 -17.00 -15.07
N PRO A 249 -9.67 -17.98 -14.74
CA PRO A 249 -10.11 -19.26 -14.20
C PRO A 249 -10.96 -19.11 -12.95
N GLY A 250 -11.93 -20.00 -12.79
CA GLY A 250 -12.92 -19.98 -11.72
C GLY A 250 -12.47 -20.65 -10.41
N TYR A 251 -13.32 -20.57 -9.40
CA TYR A 251 -13.12 -21.26 -8.11
C TYR A 251 -13.19 -22.80 -8.29
N ALA A 252 -12.41 -23.52 -7.49
CA ALA A 252 -12.39 -24.99 -7.48
C ALA A 252 -12.16 -25.66 -8.85
N GLY A 253 -11.34 -25.04 -9.71
CA GLY A 253 -10.94 -25.61 -11.01
C GLY A 253 -11.93 -25.34 -12.16
N ALA A 254 -12.94 -24.50 -11.96
CA ALA A 254 -13.80 -24.05 -13.06
C ALA A 254 -12.99 -23.30 -14.13
N ALA A 255 -13.36 -23.46 -15.41
CA ALA A 255 -12.64 -22.85 -16.52
C ALA A 255 -12.73 -21.32 -16.52
N THR A 256 -13.83 -20.77 -16.03
CA THR A 256 -14.09 -19.34 -15.92
C THR A 256 -14.71 -19.00 -14.57
N PHE A 257 -14.45 -17.79 -14.07
CA PHE A 257 -15.12 -17.28 -12.87
C PHE A 257 -16.35 -16.47 -13.26
N SER A 258 -17.55 -16.91 -12.85
CA SER A 258 -18.80 -16.15 -13.05
C SER A 258 -19.09 -15.22 -11.88
N ALA A 259 -19.27 -13.93 -12.15
CA ALA A 259 -19.42 -12.90 -11.14
C ALA A 259 -20.27 -11.72 -11.62
N PRO A 260 -21.13 -11.12 -10.78
CA PRO A 260 -21.71 -9.80 -11.04
C PRO A 260 -20.79 -8.63 -10.69
N SER A 261 -19.70 -8.84 -9.93
CA SER A 261 -18.81 -7.74 -9.49
C SER A 261 -17.38 -8.22 -9.35
N VAL A 262 -16.44 -7.38 -9.77
CA VAL A 262 -14.99 -7.59 -9.66
C VAL A 262 -14.29 -6.26 -9.39
N ALA A 263 -13.22 -6.29 -8.60
CA ALA A 263 -12.30 -5.19 -8.41
C ALA A 263 -10.86 -5.69 -8.32
N VAL A 264 -9.91 -4.85 -8.73
CA VAL A 264 -8.48 -5.17 -8.79
C VAL A 264 -7.66 -4.07 -8.13
N ALA A 265 -6.58 -4.46 -7.44
CA ALA A 265 -5.57 -3.56 -6.91
C ALA A 265 -4.17 -4.09 -7.26
N GLY A 266 -3.37 -3.30 -7.98
CA GLY A 266 -1.94 -3.51 -8.14
C GLY A 266 -1.23 -3.17 -6.84
N MET A 267 -0.34 -4.05 -6.39
CA MET A 267 0.40 -3.93 -5.13
C MET A 267 1.78 -3.32 -5.39
N PRO A 268 2.40 -2.63 -4.42
CA PRO A 268 3.75 -2.09 -4.56
C PRO A 268 4.79 -3.13 -5.04
N GLY A 269 4.68 -4.38 -4.57
CA GLY A 269 5.55 -5.49 -5.00
C GLY A 269 5.25 -6.08 -6.38
N GLY A 270 4.49 -5.41 -7.24
CA GLY A 270 4.22 -5.85 -8.62
C GLY A 270 3.22 -7.00 -8.79
N SER A 271 2.66 -7.52 -7.70
CA SER A 271 1.51 -8.44 -7.73
C SER A 271 0.18 -7.66 -7.84
N ALA A 272 -0.91 -8.32 -8.18
CA ALA A 272 -2.25 -7.72 -8.12
C ALA A 272 -3.19 -8.58 -7.27
N GLN A 273 -3.98 -7.95 -6.40
CA GLN A 273 -5.06 -8.59 -5.66
C GLN A 273 -6.36 -8.37 -6.45
N VAL A 274 -7.16 -9.41 -6.62
CA VAL A 274 -8.48 -9.33 -7.24
C VAL A 274 -9.51 -9.85 -6.24
N VAL A 275 -10.56 -9.06 -6.02
CA VAL A 275 -11.74 -9.46 -5.25
C VAL A 275 -12.94 -9.51 -6.18
N ALA A 276 -13.80 -10.52 -6.00
CA ALA A 276 -15.01 -10.66 -6.79
C ALA A 276 -16.17 -11.15 -5.93
N VAL A 277 -17.38 -10.83 -6.34
CA VAL A 277 -18.61 -11.45 -5.84
C VAL A 277 -18.99 -12.54 -6.82
N GLY A 278 -19.09 -13.79 -6.38
CA GLY A 278 -19.59 -14.88 -7.22
C GLY A 278 -21.11 -14.80 -7.44
N ASN A 279 -21.64 -15.54 -8.40
CA ASN A 279 -23.10 -15.66 -8.59
C ASN A 279 -23.85 -16.24 -7.37
N ASP A 280 -23.13 -16.86 -6.44
CA ASP A 280 -23.63 -17.32 -5.13
C ASP A 280 -23.69 -16.19 -4.08
N GLY A 281 -23.35 -14.96 -4.45
CA GLY A 281 -23.29 -13.78 -3.59
C GLY A 281 -22.10 -13.75 -2.64
N LYS A 282 -21.17 -14.72 -2.69
CA LYS A 282 -20.02 -14.76 -1.79
C LYS A 282 -18.85 -13.96 -2.34
N VAL A 283 -18.06 -13.39 -1.43
CA VAL A 283 -16.81 -12.69 -1.76
C VAL A 283 -15.66 -13.69 -1.87
N TYR A 284 -14.94 -13.62 -2.98
CA TYR A 284 -13.75 -14.40 -3.28
C TYR A 284 -12.56 -13.47 -3.54
N HIS A 285 -11.36 -14.00 -3.32
CA HIS A 285 -10.11 -13.30 -3.49
C HIS A 285 -9.07 -14.17 -4.21
N THR A 286 -8.33 -13.61 -5.15
CA THR A 286 -7.19 -14.25 -5.83
C THR A 286 -6.06 -13.25 -6.03
N ILE A 287 -4.84 -13.74 -6.22
CA ILE A 287 -3.64 -12.93 -6.45
C ILE A 287 -3.07 -13.28 -7.81
N ARG A 288 -2.83 -12.27 -8.64
CA ARG A 288 -1.92 -12.35 -9.78
C ARG A 288 -0.51 -12.09 -9.25
N ARG A 289 0.36 -13.09 -9.33
CA ARG A 289 1.77 -12.93 -8.98
C ARG A 289 2.50 -12.09 -10.03
N THR A 290 3.69 -11.66 -9.67
CA THR A 290 4.61 -10.89 -10.52
C THR A 290 5.00 -11.64 -11.80
N ASP A 291 5.16 -12.96 -11.72
CA ASP A 291 5.40 -13.86 -12.85
C ASP A 291 4.17 -14.06 -13.77
N GLY A 292 3.02 -13.48 -13.39
CA GLY A 292 1.77 -13.57 -14.11
C GLY A 292 0.90 -14.79 -13.79
N THR A 293 1.37 -15.69 -12.93
CA THR A 293 0.57 -16.83 -12.44
C THR A 293 -0.48 -16.37 -11.42
N TRP A 294 -1.51 -17.19 -11.22
CA TRP A 294 -2.58 -16.91 -10.26
C TRP A 294 -2.51 -17.86 -9.05
N THR A 295 -2.90 -17.40 -7.86
CA THR A 295 -3.01 -18.27 -6.66
C THR A 295 -4.21 -19.20 -6.69
N GLY A 296 -5.18 -18.92 -7.56
CA GLY A 296 -6.54 -19.47 -7.45
C GLY A 296 -7.38 -18.68 -6.46
N TRP A 297 -8.71 -18.84 -6.56
CA TRP A 297 -9.68 -18.12 -5.74
C TRP A 297 -9.84 -18.75 -4.36
N SER A 298 -9.90 -17.92 -3.33
CA SER A 298 -10.20 -18.29 -1.95
C SER A 298 -11.41 -17.51 -1.44
N PRO A 299 -12.39 -18.15 -0.77
CA PRO A 299 -13.55 -17.46 -0.21
C PRO A 299 -13.16 -16.63 1.02
N LEU A 300 -13.78 -15.45 1.17
CA LEU A 300 -13.61 -14.57 2.35
C LEU A 300 -14.76 -14.69 3.37
N ASN A 301 -15.62 -15.70 3.24
CA ASN A 301 -16.75 -16.00 4.13
C ASN A 301 -17.66 -14.78 4.41
N PHE A 302 -17.93 -14.00 3.36
CA PHE A 302 -18.80 -12.83 3.43
C PHE A 302 -19.73 -12.78 2.22
N THR A 303 -20.92 -12.20 2.39
CA THR A 303 -21.90 -12.03 1.31
C THR A 303 -22.00 -10.56 0.93
N ALA A 304 -21.88 -10.27 -0.36
CA ALA A 304 -21.95 -8.92 -0.91
C ALA A 304 -22.61 -8.94 -2.29
N LYS A 305 -22.99 -7.77 -2.79
CA LYS A 305 -23.39 -7.57 -4.19
C LYS A 305 -22.35 -6.77 -4.99
N ARG A 306 -21.50 -5.97 -4.32
CA ARG A 306 -20.40 -5.21 -4.94
C ARG A 306 -19.17 -5.21 -4.04
N VAL A 307 -18.00 -5.12 -4.65
CA VAL A 307 -16.71 -5.01 -3.96
C VAL A 307 -15.82 -3.94 -4.57
N SER A 308 -14.93 -3.37 -3.75
CA SER A 308 -13.83 -2.50 -4.20
C SER A 308 -12.58 -2.83 -3.37
N ILE A 309 -11.39 -2.67 -3.94
CA ILE A 309 -10.12 -2.95 -3.27
C ILE A 309 -9.10 -1.87 -3.63
N ALA A 310 -8.26 -1.50 -2.66
CA ALA A 310 -7.10 -0.65 -2.88
C ALA A 310 -5.86 -1.22 -2.21
N ALA A 311 -4.72 -1.09 -2.87
CA ALA A 311 -3.42 -1.34 -2.27
C ALA A 311 -2.98 -0.14 -1.44
N MET A 312 -2.26 -0.42 -0.36
CA MET A 312 -1.63 0.57 0.51
C MET A 312 -0.11 0.56 0.30
N PRO A 313 0.60 1.68 0.56
CA PRO A 313 2.05 1.75 0.43
C PRO A 313 2.81 0.75 1.31
N ASP A 314 2.23 0.36 2.44
CA ASP A 314 2.82 -0.63 3.34
C ASP A 314 2.74 -2.06 2.80
N GLY A 315 2.01 -2.29 1.69
CA GLY A 315 1.76 -3.59 1.07
C GLY A 315 0.47 -4.27 1.54
N SER A 316 -0.28 -3.67 2.48
CA SER A 316 -1.62 -4.13 2.86
C SER A 316 -2.65 -3.76 1.80
N SER A 317 -3.88 -4.29 1.91
CA SER A 317 -4.99 -3.84 1.08
C SER A 317 -6.25 -3.54 1.90
N GLN A 318 -7.00 -2.55 1.44
CA GLN A 318 -8.28 -2.14 2.00
C GLN A 318 -9.39 -2.64 1.07
N VAL A 319 -10.38 -3.35 1.61
CA VAL A 319 -11.51 -3.89 0.85
C VAL A 319 -12.82 -3.29 1.35
N LEU A 320 -13.64 -2.83 0.42
CA LEU A 320 -15.05 -2.50 0.65
C LEU A 320 -15.94 -3.60 0.10
N ALA A 321 -17.01 -3.91 0.83
CA ALA A 321 -18.07 -4.80 0.39
C ALA A 321 -19.43 -4.18 0.68
N GLU A 322 -20.26 -4.05 -0.35
CA GLU A 322 -21.65 -3.62 -0.23
C GLU A 322 -22.52 -4.86 -0.04
N ALA A 323 -23.09 -5.02 1.16
CA ALA A 323 -23.96 -6.15 1.48
C ALA A 323 -25.32 -6.03 0.74
N PRO A 324 -26.09 -7.12 0.59
CA PRO A 324 -27.40 -7.08 -0.09
C PRO A 324 -28.40 -6.09 0.53
N ASP A 325 -28.29 -5.82 1.82
CA ASP A 325 -29.11 -4.84 2.55
C ASP A 325 -28.70 -3.37 2.30
N GLY A 326 -27.59 -3.14 1.59
CA GLY A 326 -27.01 -1.81 1.33
C GLY A 326 -25.95 -1.37 2.33
N THR A 327 -25.72 -2.14 3.41
CA THR A 327 -24.73 -1.78 4.42
C THR A 327 -23.31 -1.91 3.84
N LEU A 328 -22.49 -0.86 3.99
CA LEU A 328 -21.10 -0.86 3.55
C LEU A 328 -20.17 -1.41 4.64
N TYR A 329 -19.45 -2.48 4.30
CA TYR A 329 -18.46 -3.11 5.15
C TYR A 329 -17.04 -2.83 4.66
N HIS A 330 -16.12 -2.85 5.60
CA HIS A 330 -14.69 -2.64 5.39
C HIS A 330 -13.88 -3.81 5.97
N ASN A 331 -12.82 -4.20 5.28
CA ASN A 331 -11.89 -5.24 5.70
C ASN A 331 -10.46 -4.85 5.29
N VAL A 332 -9.46 -5.41 5.97
CA VAL A 332 -8.04 -5.21 5.65
C VAL A 332 -7.39 -6.56 5.46
N ARG A 333 -6.63 -6.71 4.37
CA ARG A 333 -5.64 -7.78 4.24
C ARG A 333 -4.30 -7.24 4.70
N TYR A 334 -3.81 -7.76 5.81
CA TYR A 334 -2.51 -7.35 6.33
C TYR A 334 -1.39 -7.93 5.49
N THR A 335 -0.28 -7.22 5.48
CA THR A 335 1.01 -7.69 5.01
C THR A 335 1.97 -7.67 6.20
N PRO A 336 2.97 -8.56 6.26
CA PRO A 336 3.24 -9.68 5.34
C PRO A 336 2.37 -10.92 5.51
N SER A 337 1.73 -11.09 6.68
CA SER A 337 1.05 -12.34 7.04
C SER A 337 -0.05 -12.76 6.06
N GLY A 338 -0.60 -11.83 5.29
CA GLY A 338 -1.72 -12.09 4.40
C GLY A 338 -3.04 -12.36 5.13
N SER A 339 -3.04 -12.18 6.46
CA SER A 339 -4.21 -12.38 7.31
C SER A 339 -5.27 -11.30 7.06
N TRP A 340 -6.53 -11.64 7.33
CA TRP A 340 -7.67 -10.74 7.16
C TRP A 340 -8.17 -10.23 8.50
N GLN A 341 -8.46 -8.93 8.59
CA GLN A 341 -9.11 -8.32 9.75
C GLN A 341 -10.52 -8.89 10.01
N GLY A 342 -11.20 -9.32 8.94
CA GLY A 342 -12.62 -9.62 8.92
C GLY A 342 -13.45 -8.37 8.60
N PHE A 343 -14.59 -8.58 7.91
CA PHE A 343 -15.48 -7.49 7.52
C PHE A 343 -16.16 -6.84 8.72
N ARG A 344 -16.14 -5.51 8.78
CA ARG A 344 -16.77 -4.68 9.81
C ARG A 344 -17.62 -3.59 9.16
N ALA A 345 -18.82 -3.37 9.67
CA ALA A 345 -19.70 -2.32 9.14
C ALA A 345 -19.08 -0.93 9.37
N LEU A 346 -19.14 -0.07 8.36
CA LEU A 346 -18.72 1.33 8.50
C LEU A 346 -19.83 2.15 9.16
N ALA A 347 -19.46 3.02 10.09
CA ALA A 347 -20.38 3.96 10.73
C ALA A 347 -21.02 4.90 9.69
N GLY A 348 -22.29 5.24 9.91
CA GLY A 348 -23.06 6.08 8.98
C GLY A 348 -22.75 7.57 9.08
N PHE A 349 -23.31 8.35 8.15
CA PHE A 349 -23.26 9.81 8.21
C PHE A 349 -24.17 10.34 9.33
N GLY A 350 -23.73 11.39 10.04
CA GLY A 350 -24.46 11.94 11.18
C GLY A 350 -24.56 10.95 12.33
N SER A 351 -25.79 10.63 12.76
CA SER A 351 -26.07 9.70 13.87
C SER A 351 -26.45 8.28 13.39
N ALA A 352 -26.33 7.98 12.10
CA ALA A 352 -26.67 6.67 11.57
C ALA A 352 -25.66 5.59 12.02
N ALA A 353 -26.15 4.45 12.49
CA ALA A 353 -25.31 3.37 12.99
C ALA A 353 -24.40 2.76 11.92
N THR A 354 -24.91 2.65 10.68
CA THR A 354 -24.18 2.11 9.54
C THR A 354 -24.32 3.00 8.31
N PHE A 355 -23.31 2.99 7.44
CA PHE A 355 -23.37 3.68 6.16
C PHE A 355 -24.05 2.78 5.12
N GLN A 356 -25.12 3.30 4.52
CA GLN A 356 -25.87 2.63 3.48
C GLN A 356 -25.45 3.17 2.11
N ALA A 357 -24.97 2.32 1.22
CA ALA A 357 -24.43 2.71 -0.07
C ALA A 357 -25.01 1.88 -1.22
N GLY A 358 -25.12 2.50 -2.40
CA GLY A 358 -25.37 1.83 -3.69
C GLY A 358 -24.13 1.71 -4.59
N SER A 359 -23.05 2.41 -4.23
CA SER A 359 -21.75 2.35 -4.89
C SER A 359 -20.68 2.87 -3.93
N ALA A 360 -19.51 2.22 -3.89
CA ALA A 360 -18.39 2.74 -3.10
C ALA A 360 -17.05 2.34 -3.71
N ALA A 361 -16.05 3.19 -3.52
CA ALA A 361 -14.67 2.97 -3.96
C ALA A 361 -13.68 3.43 -2.90
N VAL A 362 -12.51 2.80 -2.89
CA VAL A 362 -11.40 3.11 -1.98
C VAL A 362 -10.10 3.29 -2.76
N ALA A 363 -9.21 4.16 -2.27
CA ALA A 363 -7.84 4.30 -2.76
C ALA A 363 -6.87 4.47 -1.60
N GLY A 364 -5.71 3.81 -1.67
CA GLY A 364 -4.58 4.07 -0.80
C GLY A 364 -3.83 5.32 -1.23
N MET A 365 -3.31 6.07 -0.26
CA MET A 365 -2.57 7.32 -0.48
C MET A 365 -1.10 7.17 -0.10
N PRO A 366 -0.20 8.02 -0.64
CA PRO A 366 1.23 7.93 -0.34
C PRO A 366 1.55 8.17 1.15
N ASP A 367 0.69 8.91 1.86
CA ASP A 367 0.82 9.21 3.29
C ASP A 367 0.34 8.05 4.21
N GLY A 368 0.01 6.89 3.63
CA GLY A 368 -0.50 5.72 4.34
C GLY A 368 -1.97 5.84 4.75
N SER A 369 -2.67 6.92 4.40
CA SER A 369 -4.12 7.01 4.56
C SER A 369 -4.86 6.29 3.42
N ALA A 370 -6.15 6.03 3.60
CA ALA A 370 -7.05 5.58 2.55
C ALA A 370 -8.22 6.57 2.40
N GLN A 371 -8.55 6.89 1.16
CA GLN A 371 -9.65 7.77 0.77
C GLN A 371 -10.82 6.92 0.30
N PHE A 372 -12.02 7.26 0.75
CA PHE A 372 -13.25 6.53 0.44
C PHE A 372 -14.22 7.50 -0.22
N ILE A 373 -14.90 7.05 -1.27
CA ILE A 373 -16.05 7.73 -1.84
C ILE A 373 -17.21 6.74 -1.96
N ALA A 374 -18.41 7.18 -1.65
CA ALA A 374 -19.61 6.37 -1.76
C ALA A 374 -20.81 7.18 -2.22
N VAL A 375 -21.74 6.52 -2.90
CA VAL A 375 -23.09 7.01 -3.16
C VAL A 375 -23.99 6.46 -2.07
N GLY A 376 -24.51 7.34 -1.21
CA GLY A 376 -25.48 6.97 -0.19
C GLY A 376 -26.81 6.52 -0.81
N ASN A 377 -27.68 5.86 -0.03
CA ASN A 377 -29.02 5.49 -0.51
C ASN A 377 -29.92 6.70 -0.84
N ASP A 378 -29.53 7.90 -0.43
CA ASP A 378 -30.13 9.17 -0.84
C ASP A 378 -29.69 9.62 -2.26
N GLY A 379 -28.81 8.87 -2.92
CA GLY A 379 -28.26 9.17 -4.24
C GLY A 379 -27.12 10.19 -4.22
N MET A 380 -26.69 10.65 -3.04
CA MET A 380 -25.67 11.69 -2.91
C MET A 380 -24.28 11.10 -2.65
N THR A 381 -23.26 11.81 -3.12
CA THR A 381 -21.85 11.42 -2.91
C THR A 381 -21.33 11.88 -1.54
N TYR A 382 -20.66 10.97 -0.86
CA TYR A 382 -20.00 11.17 0.43
C TYR A 382 -18.54 10.74 0.37
N HIS A 383 -17.70 11.40 1.16
CA HIS A 383 -16.28 11.14 1.27
C HIS A 383 -15.88 10.83 2.72
N ASN A 384 -14.92 9.93 2.92
CA ASN A 384 -14.37 9.58 4.23
C ASN A 384 -12.87 9.26 4.11
N ILE A 385 -12.15 9.32 5.23
CA ILE A 385 -10.72 8.99 5.32
C ILE A 385 -10.50 8.01 6.45
N ARG A 386 -9.75 6.94 6.17
CA ARG A 386 -9.07 6.15 7.20
C ARG A 386 -7.62 6.62 7.27
N ARG A 387 -7.23 7.22 8.38
CA ARG A 387 -5.85 7.71 8.57
C ARG A 387 -4.89 6.52 8.72
N SER A 388 -3.59 6.76 8.53
CA SER A 388 -2.54 5.75 8.68
C SER A 388 -2.53 5.10 10.07
N ASN A 389 -2.89 5.85 11.12
CA ASN A 389 -3.07 5.32 12.48
C ASN A 389 -4.38 4.50 12.69
N GLY A 390 -5.15 4.26 11.63
CA GLY A 390 -6.39 3.50 11.65
C GLY A 390 -7.64 4.25 12.11
N THR A 391 -7.52 5.50 12.54
CA THR A 391 -8.69 6.32 12.92
C THR A 391 -9.47 6.80 11.70
N TRP A 392 -10.78 6.95 11.84
CA TRP A 392 -11.66 7.44 10.78
C TRP A 392 -11.92 8.94 10.92
N GLN A 393 -12.08 9.63 9.79
CA GLN A 393 -12.58 11.01 9.78
C GLN A 393 -14.10 11.06 10.00
N GLY A 394 -14.83 10.09 9.44
CA GLY A 394 -16.28 10.12 9.31
C GLY A 394 -16.71 10.64 7.94
N TRP A 395 -17.90 10.23 7.51
CA TRP A 395 -18.45 10.61 6.21
C TRP A 395 -18.79 12.11 6.16
N SER A 396 -18.57 12.73 5.01
CA SER A 396 -18.93 14.12 4.72
C SER A 396 -19.47 14.24 3.29
N PRO A 397 -20.55 14.99 3.05
CA PRO A 397 -21.08 15.18 1.69
C PRO A 397 -20.08 15.88 0.77
N VAL A 398 -20.02 15.48 -0.51
CA VAL A 398 -19.17 16.11 -1.54
C VAL A 398 -19.94 16.62 -2.77
N GLY A 399 -21.27 16.68 -2.69
CA GLY A 399 -22.06 17.62 -3.50
C GLY A 399 -22.36 17.21 -4.95
N LEU A 400 -22.45 15.92 -5.25
CA LEU A 400 -22.94 15.41 -6.54
C LEU A 400 -23.95 14.27 -6.32
N ALA A 401 -25.07 14.30 -7.03
CA ALA A 401 -25.98 13.15 -7.14
C ALA A 401 -25.44 12.19 -8.21
N ALA A 402 -25.22 10.92 -7.86
CA ALA A 402 -24.52 9.96 -8.72
C ALA A 402 -25.06 8.54 -8.57
N GLY A 403 -24.80 7.68 -9.55
CA GLY A 403 -25.10 6.24 -9.50
C GLY A 403 -23.86 5.35 -9.40
N SER A 404 -22.69 5.86 -9.75
CA SER A 404 -21.42 5.13 -9.72
C SER A 404 -20.28 6.08 -9.35
N VAL A 405 -19.25 5.58 -8.65
CA VAL A 405 -18.09 6.36 -8.19
C VAL A 405 -16.80 5.54 -8.27
N GLY A 406 -15.69 6.23 -8.47
CA GLY A 406 -14.32 5.71 -8.39
C GLY A 406 -13.39 6.71 -7.72
N VAL A 407 -12.29 6.24 -7.13
CA VAL A 407 -11.24 7.08 -6.54
C VAL A 407 -9.85 6.50 -6.83
N ALA A 408 -8.87 7.37 -7.07
CA ALA A 408 -7.47 7.01 -7.22
C ALA A 408 -6.58 7.96 -6.42
N GLY A 409 -5.61 7.40 -5.69
CA GLY A 409 -4.54 8.15 -5.04
C GLY A 409 -3.39 8.40 -6.01
N MET A 410 -3.00 9.66 -6.18
CA MET A 410 -1.94 10.02 -7.13
C MET A 410 -0.56 9.76 -6.51
N PRO A 411 0.35 9.04 -7.21
CA PRO A 411 1.69 8.73 -6.68
C PRO A 411 2.51 9.97 -6.37
N ALA A 412 2.39 11.01 -7.21
CA ALA A 412 3.04 12.30 -7.04
C ALA A 412 2.07 13.36 -6.49
N GLY A 413 2.50 14.11 -5.48
CA GLY A 413 1.79 15.28 -4.97
C GLY A 413 0.61 15.01 -4.03
N GLY A 414 0.36 13.76 -3.64
CA GLY A 414 -0.55 13.39 -2.53
C GLY A 414 -2.02 13.75 -2.74
N SER A 415 -2.44 14.05 -3.97
CA SER A 415 -3.86 14.33 -4.29
C SER A 415 -4.64 13.04 -4.52
N ALA A 416 -5.94 13.06 -4.21
CA ALA A 416 -6.88 12.02 -4.61
C ALA A 416 -7.76 12.56 -5.74
N GLN A 417 -7.97 11.74 -6.76
CA GLN A 417 -8.86 12.06 -7.87
C GLN A 417 -10.08 11.16 -7.83
N PHE A 418 -11.23 11.76 -8.05
CA PHE A 418 -12.54 11.13 -7.93
C PHE A 418 -13.23 11.22 -9.28
N VAL A 419 -13.91 10.14 -9.64
CA VAL A 419 -14.81 10.09 -10.79
C VAL A 419 -16.17 9.62 -10.34
N ALA A 420 -17.21 10.06 -11.04
CA ALA A 420 -18.57 9.63 -10.79
C ALA A 420 -19.38 9.59 -12.08
N VAL A 421 -20.40 8.74 -12.13
CA VAL A 421 -21.49 8.87 -13.11
C VAL A 421 -22.63 9.60 -12.42
N GLY A 422 -22.88 10.84 -12.85
CA GLY A 422 -23.96 11.66 -12.32
C GLY A 422 -25.32 11.07 -12.67
N THR A 423 -26.38 11.48 -11.97
CA THR A 423 -27.76 11.10 -12.33
C THR A 423 -28.19 11.61 -13.71
N ASP A 424 -27.42 12.53 -14.30
CA ASP A 424 -27.53 12.97 -15.70
C ASP A 424 -26.89 12.01 -16.71
N GLY A 425 -26.34 10.89 -16.24
CA GLY A 425 -25.67 9.86 -17.05
C GLY A 425 -24.28 10.25 -17.53
N LYS A 426 -23.72 11.37 -17.07
CA LYS A 426 -22.41 11.84 -17.52
C LYS A 426 -21.29 11.45 -16.55
N VAL A 427 -20.09 11.26 -17.09
CA VAL A 427 -18.88 11.17 -16.27
C VAL A 427 -18.51 12.55 -15.72
N TRP A 428 -18.28 12.61 -14.41
CA TRP A 428 -17.81 13.75 -13.64
C TRP A 428 -16.48 13.43 -12.99
N HIS A 429 -15.67 14.46 -12.75
CA HIS A 429 -14.33 14.39 -12.16
C HIS A 429 -14.14 15.48 -11.10
N ASN A 430 -13.45 15.15 -10.00
CA ASN A 430 -13.10 16.07 -8.94
C ASN A 430 -11.73 15.71 -8.34
N ILE A 431 -11.08 16.66 -7.67
CA ILE A 431 -9.78 16.49 -7.02
C ILE A 431 -9.87 16.95 -5.57
N ARG A 432 -9.42 16.10 -4.66
CA ARG A 432 -9.03 16.52 -3.31
C ARG A 432 -7.51 16.67 -3.29
N ARG A 433 -7.03 17.90 -3.13
CA ARG A 433 -5.62 18.21 -3.07
C ARG A 433 -5.00 17.70 -1.76
N ALA A 434 -3.67 17.60 -1.71
CA ALA A 434 -2.96 17.15 -0.51
C ALA A 434 -3.23 18.05 0.71
N ASP A 435 -3.45 19.35 0.51
CA ASP A 435 -3.86 20.29 1.56
C ASP A 435 -5.30 20.11 2.05
N GLY A 436 -6.05 19.15 1.47
CA GLY A 436 -7.43 18.84 1.79
C GLY A 436 -8.49 19.68 1.09
N THR A 437 -8.09 20.67 0.29
CA THR A 437 -9.03 21.48 -0.49
C THR A 437 -9.59 20.71 -1.69
N TRP A 438 -10.83 21.02 -2.06
CA TRP A 438 -11.52 20.41 -3.20
C TRP A 438 -11.49 21.34 -4.40
N GLN A 439 -11.24 20.78 -5.59
CA GLN A 439 -11.37 21.51 -6.85
C GLN A 439 -12.83 21.77 -7.22
N GLY A 440 -13.72 20.85 -6.87
CA GLY A 440 -15.11 20.84 -7.31
C GLY A 440 -15.32 19.92 -8.53
N TRP A 441 -16.56 19.45 -8.69
CA TRP A 441 -16.94 18.56 -9.79
C TRP A 441 -16.93 19.30 -11.13
N SER A 442 -16.34 18.67 -12.14
CA SER A 442 -16.34 19.12 -13.53
C SER A 442 -16.54 17.93 -14.46
N ALA A 443 -17.16 18.15 -15.62
CA ALA A 443 -17.45 17.07 -16.55
C ALA A 443 -16.38 16.98 -17.64
N PRO A 444 -15.54 15.92 -17.70
CA PRO A 444 -14.70 15.66 -18.87
C PRO A 444 -15.52 15.32 -20.12
N GLY A 445 -16.77 14.88 -19.93
CA GLY A 445 -17.74 14.61 -20.98
C GLY A 445 -17.65 13.17 -21.49
N PHE A 446 -18.68 12.38 -21.20
CA PHE A 446 -18.97 11.05 -21.78
C PHE A 446 -20.26 10.53 -21.13
N VAL A 447 -21.07 9.73 -21.83
CA VAL A 447 -22.27 9.10 -21.25
C VAL A 447 -21.93 7.68 -20.83
N ALA A 448 -22.14 7.39 -19.55
CA ALA A 448 -21.81 6.11 -18.94
C ALA A 448 -22.87 5.69 -17.91
N LYS A 449 -22.83 4.43 -17.49
CA LYS A 449 -23.57 3.92 -16.32
C LYS A 449 -22.64 3.43 -15.20
N GLU A 450 -21.39 3.10 -15.50
CA GLU A 450 -20.37 2.77 -14.51
C GLU A 450 -19.02 3.44 -14.84
N VAL A 451 -18.22 3.73 -13.81
CA VAL A 451 -16.90 4.33 -13.94
C VAL A 451 -15.91 3.73 -12.93
N SER A 452 -14.64 3.58 -13.33
CA SER A 452 -13.52 3.25 -12.44
C SER A 452 -12.31 4.09 -12.80
N ILE A 453 -11.43 4.36 -11.84
CA ILE A 453 -10.22 5.17 -12.04
C ILE A 453 -9.03 4.53 -11.31
N ALA A 454 -7.86 4.64 -11.93
CA ALA A 454 -6.58 4.30 -11.30
C ALA A 454 -5.54 5.35 -11.63
N ALA A 455 -4.57 5.54 -10.75
CA ALA A 455 -3.35 6.26 -11.08
C ALA A 455 -2.25 5.25 -11.44
N ILE A 456 -1.37 5.63 -12.38
CA ILE A 456 -0.16 4.87 -12.69
C ILE A 456 1.08 5.73 -12.38
N ALA A 457 2.26 5.11 -12.37
CA ALA A 457 3.51 5.73 -11.92
C ALA A 457 3.91 7.01 -12.70
N ASP A 458 3.46 7.17 -13.95
CA ASP A 458 3.71 8.40 -14.73
C ASP A 458 2.90 9.62 -14.24
N GLY A 459 2.06 9.44 -13.22
CA GLY A 459 1.21 10.46 -12.62
C GLY A 459 -0.10 10.71 -13.37
N SER A 460 -0.36 9.99 -14.46
CA SER A 460 -1.64 10.04 -15.17
C SER A 460 -2.71 9.23 -14.45
N ALA A 461 -3.97 9.65 -14.64
CA ALA A 461 -5.13 8.88 -14.22
C ALA A 461 -5.72 8.14 -15.43
N GLN A 462 -5.89 6.83 -15.30
CA GLN A 462 -6.55 5.96 -16.27
C GLN A 462 -8.01 5.78 -15.83
N VAL A 463 -8.96 6.12 -16.70
CA VAL A 463 -10.40 6.06 -16.39
C VAL A 463 -11.05 5.05 -17.31
N LEU A 464 -11.78 4.09 -16.73
CA LEU A 464 -12.70 3.24 -17.46
C LEU A 464 -14.13 3.75 -17.29
N ALA A 465 -14.91 3.69 -18.36
CA ALA A 465 -16.32 4.00 -18.34
C ALA A 465 -17.10 2.96 -19.16
N GLU A 466 -18.17 2.43 -18.59
CA GLU A 466 -19.09 1.55 -19.30
C GLU A 466 -20.26 2.37 -19.84
N ALA A 467 -20.43 2.39 -21.16
CA ALA A 467 -21.53 3.08 -21.81
C ALA A 467 -22.87 2.33 -21.59
N PRO A 468 -24.03 3.00 -21.76
CA PRO A 468 -25.34 2.34 -21.61
C PRO A 468 -25.55 1.12 -22.53
N ASN A 469 -24.83 1.05 -23.64
CA ASN A 469 -24.87 -0.08 -24.58
C ASN A 469 -23.98 -1.27 -24.16
N GLY A 470 -23.25 -1.17 -23.04
CA GLY A 470 -22.35 -2.21 -22.52
C GLY A 470 -20.89 -2.07 -22.97
N THR A 471 -20.59 -1.19 -23.93
CA THR A 471 -19.23 -1.03 -24.42
C THR A 471 -18.35 -0.38 -23.35
N VAL A 472 -17.18 -0.96 -23.09
CA VAL A 472 -16.17 -0.39 -22.19
C VAL A 472 -15.25 0.56 -22.95
N TYR A 473 -15.12 1.78 -22.41
CA TYR A 473 -14.24 2.83 -22.92
C TYR A 473 -13.16 3.16 -21.90
N HIS A 474 -12.04 3.67 -22.41
CA HIS A 474 -10.89 4.11 -21.63
C HIS A 474 -10.50 5.55 -22.00
N ASP A 475 -10.18 6.37 -21.00
CA ASP A 475 -9.64 7.73 -21.14
C ASP A 475 -8.43 7.92 -20.23
N ILE A 476 -7.57 8.89 -20.55
CA ILE A 476 -6.40 9.27 -19.80
C ILE A 476 -6.50 10.74 -19.42
N ARG A 477 -6.39 11.03 -18.13
CA ARG A 477 -6.10 12.37 -17.64
C ARG A 477 -4.61 12.50 -17.40
N TYR A 478 -3.94 13.30 -18.22
CA TYR A 478 -2.51 13.55 -18.09
C TYR A 478 -2.19 14.42 -16.87
N THR A 479 -0.92 14.45 -16.47
CA THR A 479 -0.42 15.30 -15.37
C THR A 479 -0.62 16.79 -15.63
N SER A 480 -0.64 17.20 -16.90
CA SER A 480 -1.02 18.56 -17.34
C SER A 480 -2.47 18.94 -17.03
N GLY A 481 -3.32 17.94 -16.70
CA GLY A 481 -4.76 18.10 -16.52
C GLY A 481 -5.59 17.97 -17.80
N THR A 482 -4.97 17.77 -18.96
CA THR A 482 -5.68 17.53 -20.22
C THR A 482 -6.19 16.08 -20.29
N TRP A 483 -7.28 15.87 -21.04
CA TRP A 483 -7.88 14.56 -21.27
C TRP A 483 -7.56 14.05 -22.68
N GLN A 484 -7.36 12.74 -22.82
CA GLN A 484 -7.16 12.09 -24.12
C GLN A 484 -8.47 11.98 -24.93
N GLY A 485 -9.59 11.86 -24.21
CA GLY A 485 -10.91 11.50 -24.72
C GLY A 485 -11.13 9.99 -24.70
N PHE A 486 -12.35 9.58 -24.34
CA PHE A 486 -12.77 8.19 -24.25
C PHE A 486 -12.66 7.44 -25.59
N ARG A 487 -12.03 6.26 -25.56
CA ARG A 487 -11.86 5.34 -26.69
C ARG A 487 -12.30 3.93 -26.31
N PRO A 488 -12.97 3.18 -27.21
CA PRO A 488 -13.42 1.83 -26.87
C PRO A 488 -12.22 0.89 -26.71
N LEU A 489 -12.32 -0.04 -25.76
CA LEU A 489 -11.36 -1.13 -25.62
C LEU A 489 -11.69 -2.26 -26.59
N ALA A 490 -10.65 -2.93 -27.12
CA ALA A 490 -10.81 -4.08 -28.01
C ALA A 490 -11.50 -5.25 -27.28
N GLY A 491 -12.28 -6.05 -28.02
CA GLY A 491 -12.99 -7.19 -27.46
C GLY A 491 -12.17 -8.47 -27.40
N TYR A 492 -12.75 -9.47 -26.72
CA TYR A 492 -12.23 -10.84 -26.69
C TYR A 492 -12.55 -11.59 -27.99
N GLU A 493 -11.68 -12.54 -28.40
CA GLU A 493 -11.87 -13.42 -29.58
C GLU A 493 -12.27 -12.71 -30.89
N GLY A 494 -11.66 -11.56 -31.17
CA GLY A 494 -11.93 -10.81 -32.41
C GLY A 494 -13.15 -9.90 -32.35
N GLY A 495 -13.78 -9.76 -31.17
CA GLY A 495 -14.77 -8.71 -30.93
C GLY A 495 -14.19 -7.32 -31.16
N ALA A 496 -14.90 -6.47 -31.90
CA ALA A 496 -14.44 -5.11 -32.20
C ALA A 496 -14.29 -4.25 -30.92
N THR A 497 -15.15 -4.50 -29.92
CA THR A 497 -15.09 -3.83 -28.62
C THR A 497 -15.43 -4.79 -27.50
N PHE A 498 -14.89 -4.55 -26.29
CA PHE A 498 -15.29 -5.30 -25.12
C PHE A 498 -16.65 -4.82 -24.61
N GLN A 499 -17.53 -5.79 -24.34
CA GLN A 499 -18.89 -5.58 -23.83
C GLN A 499 -19.00 -6.21 -22.46
N GLY A 500 -19.32 -5.42 -21.43
CA GLY A 500 -19.33 -5.87 -20.05
C GLY A 500 -20.38 -5.20 -19.17
N SER A 501 -20.29 -5.40 -17.86
CA SER A 501 -21.25 -4.86 -16.86
C SER A 501 -20.67 -4.52 -15.48
N ALA A 502 -19.43 -4.90 -15.21
CA ALA A 502 -18.68 -4.50 -14.02
C ALA A 502 -17.22 -4.24 -14.42
N ILE A 503 -16.68 -3.07 -14.09
CA ILE A 503 -15.30 -2.68 -14.50
C ILE A 503 -14.43 -2.32 -13.29
N GLY A 504 -13.16 -2.72 -13.37
CA GLY A 504 -12.13 -2.36 -12.40
C GLY A 504 -10.81 -2.06 -13.11
N ILE A 505 -10.09 -1.06 -12.61
CA ILE A 505 -8.73 -0.74 -13.09
C ILE A 505 -7.86 -0.41 -11.88
N SER A 506 -6.60 -0.83 -11.93
CA SER A 506 -5.58 -0.40 -10.98
C SER A 506 -4.25 -0.21 -11.68
N GLY A 507 -3.47 0.78 -11.27
CA GLY A 507 -2.03 0.81 -11.50
C GLY A 507 -1.30 0.05 -10.41
N PHE A 508 0.01 -0.14 -10.57
CA PHE A 508 0.87 -0.45 -9.44
C PHE A 508 1.30 0.86 -8.80
N PRO A 509 0.92 1.09 -7.54
CA PRO A 509 1.22 2.32 -6.86
C PRO A 509 2.68 2.26 -6.36
N TYR A 510 3.42 3.31 -6.72
CA TYR A 510 4.80 3.63 -6.34
C TYR A 510 5.90 2.91 -7.12
#